data_AF-A0A2V7G115-F1
#
_entry.id   AF-A0A2V7G115-F1
#
_cell.length_a   1.000
_cell.length_b   1.000
_cell.length_c   1.000
_cell.angle_alpha   90.00
_cell.angle_beta   90.00
_cell.angle_gamma   90.00
#
_symmetry.space_group_name_H-M   'P 1'
#
loop_
_entity.id
_entity.type
_entity.pdbx_description
1 polymer ?
#
loop_
_entity_poly.entity_id
_entity_poly.type
_entity_poly.pdbx_seq_one_letter_code
_entity_poly.pdbx_strand_id
1 'polypeptide(L)'
;MGGAAARRPRAPHDGVPLLRQAARRGHSGDGGGQAQGRGAERVHWRDAVLVRLEGRAGRPPLCGLVPQLLGQVPWSRRGRDAGGSHPAHGVLARRLSLSLSRAAQRVKLEIVTIGTELLLGYTVDSNAAELGRALAAAGAEIIRRVTVADRPEAIRAAVAEALERTGFVLTTGGLGPTRDDMTKTVVAELFGKRLVVDDALLAGIEARFQRLGRPMPAINRTQAQLPEGATILPNPRGTAPGLWIEDARGRVAVLLPGVPREMRGLLVEEVLPRLVHHDAPGARPRVVLSRTVRTTGVPESALAERLGSIEGEIAPLTLAYLPSTDGVDLRLTAWSLEQRDAETRLTTAAARLQQLAGEHWYGHDEADLAAVVLEALRRNRQRLGVAESCTGGMVAERITNIPGASDTFIGGVVAYADVIKTAALKVPLETLQAHGSVSEETVRAMAEGAQRLFSTEASIAVTGIAGPGGGTPEKPVGTVWLAARVDTDTRAVKRVFPGDREEVRRRGAQAALDLLRRLLARA
;
A
#
# COMPACT_ATOMS: atom_id res chain seq x y z
N MET A 1 -72.95 16.26 4.21
CA MET A 1 -73.82 16.09 5.39
C MET A 1 -73.69 14.66 5.87
N GLY A 2 -73.46 14.44 7.16
CA GLY A 2 -73.25 13.13 7.76
C GLY A 2 -72.29 13.25 8.95
N GLY A 3 -72.86 13.55 10.13
CA GLY A 3 -72.13 13.95 11.34
C GLY A 3 -71.40 12.81 12.04
N ALA A 4 -70.22 13.13 12.57
CA ALA A 4 -69.45 12.31 13.49
C ALA A 4 -69.59 12.87 14.91
N ALA A 5 -69.96 12.01 15.86
CA ALA A 5 -69.97 12.30 17.28
C ALA A 5 -68.67 11.83 17.95
N ALA A 6 -68.22 12.64 18.90
CA ALA A 6 -66.92 12.61 19.56
C ALA A 6 -66.69 11.46 20.56
N ARG A 7 -65.41 11.14 20.81
CA ARG A 7 -64.84 10.92 22.15
C ARG A 7 -63.30 11.08 22.15
N ARG A 8 -62.80 11.78 23.17
CA ARG A 8 -61.42 12.28 23.39
C ARG A 8 -60.45 11.20 23.95
N PRO A 9 -59.12 11.47 23.96
CA PRO A 9 -58.06 10.45 23.95
C PRO A 9 -57.48 10.08 25.33
N ARG A 10 -56.82 8.91 25.41
CA ARG A 10 -55.94 8.48 26.52
C ARG A 10 -54.48 8.43 26.04
N ALA A 11 -53.57 8.97 26.85
CA ALA A 11 -52.11 8.89 26.69
C ALA A 11 -51.56 7.48 26.96
N PRO A 12 -50.29 7.21 26.58
CA PRO A 12 -49.37 6.67 27.60
C PRO A 12 -47.89 7.14 27.49
N HIS A 13 -47.37 7.52 28.66
CA HIS A 13 -46.11 7.15 29.32
C HIS A 13 -44.75 6.98 28.60
N ASP A 14 -43.78 7.68 29.21
CA ASP A 14 -42.32 7.50 29.23
C ASP A 14 -41.82 6.07 29.54
N GLY A 15 -40.58 5.77 29.14
CA GLY A 15 -39.80 4.72 29.81
C GLY A 15 -38.56 4.19 29.07
N VAL A 16 -37.39 4.71 29.42
CA VAL A 16 -36.06 4.13 29.15
C VAL A 16 -35.87 2.84 29.97
N PRO A 17 -35.26 1.75 29.45
CA PRO A 17 -34.83 0.63 30.28
C PRO A 17 -33.34 0.71 30.67
N LEU A 18 -33.12 0.84 31.98
CA LEU A 18 -31.85 0.62 32.68
C LEU A 18 -31.52 -0.89 32.79
N LEU A 19 -30.22 -1.18 32.65
CA LEU A 19 -29.57 -2.44 33.02
C LEU A 19 -29.91 -2.88 34.47
N ARG A 20 -30.33 -4.13 34.64
CA ARG A 20 -30.19 -4.87 35.90
C ARG A 20 -29.73 -6.31 35.65
N GLN A 21 -28.59 -6.63 36.26
CA GLN A 21 -28.16 -8.00 36.59
C GLN A 21 -29.08 -8.57 37.66
N ALA A 22 -29.42 -9.85 37.58
CA ALA A 22 -29.39 -10.77 38.73
C ALA A 22 -29.71 -12.23 38.33
N ALA A 23 -28.85 -13.12 38.85
CA ALA A 23 -29.15 -14.42 39.45
C ALA A 23 -29.71 -15.57 38.60
N ARG A 24 -28.82 -16.54 38.38
CA ARG A 24 -29.13 -17.97 38.17
C ARG A 24 -29.74 -18.57 39.45
N ARG A 25 -30.78 -19.40 39.29
CA ARG A 25 -31.10 -20.52 40.18
C ARG A 25 -31.24 -21.77 39.31
N GLY A 26 -30.48 -22.81 39.63
CA GLY A 26 -30.56 -24.13 39.02
C GLY A 26 -31.41 -25.10 39.84
N HIS A 27 -31.69 -26.24 39.21
CA HIS A 27 -31.97 -27.60 39.70
C HIS A 27 -32.07 -28.45 38.41
N SER A 28 -31.67 -29.71 38.29
CA SER A 28 -31.22 -30.74 39.22
C SER A 28 -30.71 -31.92 38.37
N GLY A 29 -29.67 -32.63 38.83
CA GLY A 29 -29.18 -33.86 38.21
C GLY A 29 -28.22 -34.58 39.15
N ASP A 30 -28.75 -35.60 39.82
CA ASP A 30 -28.15 -36.48 40.82
C ASP A 30 -26.97 -37.33 40.30
N GLY A 31 -26.12 -37.81 41.22
CA GLY A 31 -25.24 -38.95 40.99
C GLY A 31 -23.92 -38.90 41.74
N GLY A 32 -23.87 -39.51 42.93
CA GLY A 32 -22.75 -39.41 43.88
C GLY A 32 -21.54 -40.33 43.63
N GLY A 33 -20.47 -40.08 44.40
CA GLY A 33 -19.27 -40.92 44.44
C GLY A 33 -18.08 -40.25 45.15
N GLN A 34 -17.81 -40.67 46.38
CA GLN A 34 -16.65 -40.40 47.26
C GLN A 34 -15.27 -40.60 46.55
N ALA A 35 -14.10 -40.11 46.93
CA ALA A 35 -13.57 -39.34 48.06
C ALA A 35 -12.15 -38.80 47.72
N GLN A 36 -11.78 -37.72 48.42
CA GLN A 36 -10.43 -37.29 48.86
C GLN A 36 -9.27 -37.12 47.85
N GLY A 37 -8.95 -35.85 47.59
CA GLY A 37 -7.64 -35.36 47.14
C GLY A 37 -7.58 -33.84 47.28
N ARG A 38 -7.08 -33.34 48.43
CA ARG A 38 -6.91 -31.90 48.69
C ARG A 38 -5.69 -31.37 47.93
N GLY A 39 -5.90 -30.39 47.06
CA GLY A 39 -4.85 -29.58 46.45
C GLY A 39 -5.44 -28.25 45.98
N ALA A 40 -5.49 -27.26 46.88
CA ALA A 40 -5.91 -25.90 46.56
C ALA A 40 -4.66 -25.02 46.46
N GLU A 41 -4.22 -24.70 45.25
CA GLU A 41 -3.27 -23.62 45.02
C GLU A 41 -4.02 -22.29 44.89
N ARG A 42 -3.72 -21.40 45.84
CA ARG A 42 -4.20 -20.01 45.90
C ARG A 42 -3.31 -19.15 45.03
N VAL A 43 -3.90 -18.39 44.12
CA VAL A 43 -3.19 -17.33 43.39
C VAL A 43 -3.04 -16.12 44.31
N HIS A 44 -1.78 -15.77 44.61
CA HIS A 44 -1.39 -14.60 45.38
C HIS A 44 -1.41 -13.33 44.50
N TRP A 45 -2.01 -12.25 45.02
CA TRP A 45 -1.85 -10.89 44.51
C TRP A 45 -0.78 -10.14 45.34
N ARG A 46 0.29 -9.70 44.68
CA ARG A 46 1.35 -8.74 45.10
C ARG A 46 1.85 -8.13 43.78
N ASP A 47 1.99 -6.82 43.54
CA ASP A 47 2.13 -5.64 44.37
C ASP A 47 1.43 -4.43 43.68
N ALA A 48 0.58 -3.71 44.41
CA ALA A 48 0.09 -2.40 43.99
C ALA A 48 0.79 -1.33 44.86
N VAL A 49 1.73 -0.59 44.26
CA VAL A 49 2.33 0.58 44.92
C VAL A 49 1.38 1.76 44.74
N LEU A 50 0.61 2.04 45.79
CA LEU A 50 -0.15 3.27 45.97
C LEU A 50 0.80 4.36 46.47
N VAL A 51 1.10 5.37 45.65
CA VAL A 51 1.77 6.58 46.13
C VAL A 51 0.71 7.65 46.40
N ARG A 52 0.53 7.93 47.68
CA ARG A 52 -0.28 9.01 48.24
C ARG A 52 0.49 10.33 48.07
N LEU A 53 -0.05 11.29 47.34
CA LEU A 53 0.49 12.65 47.30
C LEU A 53 -0.11 13.45 48.46
N GLU A 54 0.63 13.56 49.56
CA GLU A 54 0.37 14.57 50.59
C GLU A 54 0.89 15.92 50.12
N GLY A 55 0.01 16.93 50.16
CA GLY A 55 0.36 18.30 49.81
C GLY A 55 1.24 18.95 50.86
N ARG A 56 2.29 19.63 50.42
CA ARG A 56 2.87 20.79 51.11
C ARG A 56 3.29 21.85 50.11
N ALA A 57 3.00 23.09 50.50
CA ALA A 57 3.18 24.31 49.74
C ALA A 57 4.65 24.63 49.44
N GLY A 58 4.89 25.24 48.28
CA GLY A 58 6.17 25.87 47.93
C GLY A 58 6.50 25.75 46.44
N ARG A 59 6.28 26.82 45.67
CA ARG A 59 6.80 26.96 44.29
C ARG A 59 8.32 27.21 44.32
N PRO A 60 9.06 26.69 43.33
CA PRO A 60 9.99 27.53 42.57
C PRO A 60 9.80 27.35 41.04
N PRO A 61 10.36 28.25 40.20
CA PRO A 61 10.02 28.34 38.78
C PRO A 61 10.75 27.26 37.95
N LEU A 62 10.01 26.58 37.07
CA LEU A 62 10.58 25.70 36.04
C LEU A 62 11.10 26.53 34.86
N CYS A 63 12.27 27.14 35.03
CA CYS A 63 13.15 27.51 33.94
C CYS A 63 14.49 26.83 34.19
N GLY A 64 14.89 25.90 33.31
CA GLY A 64 16.23 25.32 33.29
C GLY A 64 16.30 23.83 33.60
N LEU A 65 15.73 22.98 32.74
CA LEU A 65 15.98 21.52 32.78
C LEU A 65 15.85 20.86 31.39
N VAL A 66 16.32 21.54 30.34
CA VAL A 66 16.48 20.94 28.99
C VAL A 66 17.79 21.39 28.30
N PRO A 67 18.96 21.31 28.98
CA PRO A 67 20.16 20.98 28.20
C PRO A 67 21.20 20.13 28.98
N GLN A 68 20.84 18.95 29.49
CA GLN A 68 21.82 18.01 30.08
C GLN A 68 21.61 16.53 29.69
N LEU A 69 20.85 16.25 28.62
CA LEU A 69 20.72 14.89 28.04
C LEU A 69 21.30 14.79 26.61
N LEU A 70 22.17 15.71 26.21
CA LEU A 70 22.88 15.71 24.92
C LEU A 70 24.40 15.57 25.08
N GLY A 71 24.84 14.75 26.05
CA GLY A 71 26.25 14.44 26.29
C GLY A 71 26.56 12.98 26.01
N GLN A 72 27.41 12.74 25.01
CA GLN A 72 28.14 11.49 24.70
C GLN A 72 27.42 10.43 23.87
N VAL A 73 27.41 10.64 22.55
CA VAL A 73 27.39 9.53 21.57
C VAL A 73 28.73 9.58 20.80
N PRO A 74 29.53 8.51 20.77
CA PRO A 74 30.82 8.53 20.09
C PRO A 74 30.64 8.65 18.58
N TRP A 75 31.34 9.63 17.98
CA TRP A 75 31.52 9.72 16.54
C TRP A 75 32.34 8.55 16.02
N SER A 76 31.73 7.65 15.23
CA SER A 76 32.46 6.75 14.35
C SER A 76 32.30 7.20 12.90
N ARG A 77 33.44 7.47 12.26
CA ARG A 77 33.55 7.81 10.84
C ARG A 77 33.51 6.53 10.00
N ARG A 78 32.62 6.54 8.99
CA ARG A 78 32.67 5.83 7.70
C ARG A 78 32.62 4.29 7.71
N GLY A 79 31.46 3.79 7.31
CA GLY A 79 31.32 2.68 6.37
C GLY A 79 30.17 3.01 5.41
N ARG A 80 30.47 3.27 4.14
CA ARG A 80 29.47 3.20 3.07
C ARG A 80 29.04 1.74 2.99
N ASP A 81 27.77 1.42 3.18
CA ASP A 81 27.03 0.43 2.38
C ASP A 81 25.57 0.25 2.84
N ALA A 82 24.72 0.10 1.81
CA ALA A 82 23.40 -0.51 1.77
C ALA A 82 22.29 0.03 2.68
N GLY A 83 21.60 1.06 2.18
CA GLY A 83 20.25 1.42 2.59
C GLY A 83 19.25 0.30 2.26
N GLY A 84 18.81 -0.43 3.28
CA GLY A 84 17.71 -1.38 3.22
C GLY A 84 16.38 -0.68 3.48
N SER A 85 15.85 0.04 2.50
CA SER A 85 14.45 0.48 2.50
C SER A 85 13.55 -0.67 2.07
N HIS A 86 12.62 -1.10 2.93
CA HIS A 86 11.52 -1.98 2.54
C HIS A 86 10.69 -1.32 1.42
N PRO A 87 10.58 -1.92 0.21
CA PRO A 87 9.71 -1.39 -0.82
C PRO A 87 8.40 -2.19 -0.80
N ALA A 88 7.40 -1.66 -0.12
CA ALA A 88 6.04 -1.88 -0.56
C ALA A 88 5.81 -0.88 -1.72
N HIS A 89 5.70 -1.42 -2.94
CA HIS A 89 5.22 -0.76 -4.17
C HIS A 89 6.18 -0.05 -5.16
N GLY A 90 7.43 0.28 -4.86
CA GLY A 90 8.19 1.21 -5.75
C GLY A 90 9.27 0.67 -6.72
N VAL A 91 9.59 -0.63 -6.76
CA VAL A 91 10.85 -1.08 -7.43
C VAL A 91 10.71 -1.45 -8.91
N LEU A 92 9.50 -1.75 -9.40
CA LEU A 92 9.28 -2.13 -10.81
C LEU A 92 8.96 -0.94 -11.74
N ALA A 93 8.88 0.27 -11.21
CA ALA A 93 8.78 1.49 -12.00
C ALA A 93 10.14 1.98 -12.53
N ARG A 94 11.23 1.27 -12.21
CA ARG A 94 12.50 1.49 -12.92
C ARG A 94 12.32 1.09 -14.38
N ARG A 95 12.62 2.06 -15.25
CA ARG A 95 12.95 1.94 -16.67
C ARG A 95 13.63 0.59 -16.97
N LEU A 96 12.86 -0.44 -17.27
CA LEU A 96 13.37 -1.61 -17.95
C LEU A 96 13.27 -1.28 -19.44
N SER A 97 14.37 -0.75 -19.99
CA SER A 97 14.53 -0.65 -21.44
C SER A 97 14.75 -2.06 -21.99
N LEU A 98 13.67 -2.76 -22.28
CA LEU A 98 13.73 -4.12 -22.80
C LEU A 98 13.66 -4.08 -24.32
N SER A 99 14.80 -4.32 -24.95
CA SER A 99 14.94 -4.46 -26.41
C SER A 99 14.07 -5.59 -26.94
N LEU A 100 13.26 -5.31 -27.96
CA LEU A 100 12.37 -6.24 -28.63
C LEU A 100 12.80 -6.32 -30.08
N SER A 101 12.95 -7.56 -30.54
CA SER A 101 13.48 -7.90 -31.86
C SER A 101 12.52 -7.59 -33.01
N ARG A 102 13.09 -7.42 -34.21
CA ARG A 102 12.37 -7.02 -35.44
C ARG A 102 11.56 -8.14 -36.11
N ALA A 103 11.65 -9.38 -35.62
CA ALA A 103 10.98 -10.54 -36.21
C ALA A 103 10.06 -11.33 -35.24
N ALA A 104 9.95 -10.95 -33.97
CA ALA A 104 9.15 -11.73 -33.05
C ALA A 104 7.64 -11.50 -33.31
N GLN A 105 6.92 -12.56 -33.67
CA GLN A 105 5.55 -12.71 -33.19
C GLN A 105 5.52 -12.23 -31.73
N ARG A 106 4.55 -11.37 -31.38
CA ARG A 106 4.27 -11.06 -29.96
C ARG A 106 4.36 -12.37 -29.19
N VAL A 107 5.23 -12.47 -28.17
CA VAL A 107 5.23 -13.66 -27.32
C VAL A 107 3.87 -13.67 -26.65
N LYS A 108 3.00 -14.52 -27.18
CA LYS A 108 1.67 -14.75 -26.63
C LYS A 108 1.85 -15.72 -25.50
N LEU A 109 1.37 -15.35 -24.32
CA LEU A 109 1.43 -16.23 -23.17
C LEU A 109 0.14 -16.13 -22.35
N GLU A 110 -0.08 -17.15 -21.53
CA GLU A 110 -1.07 -17.10 -20.46
C GLU A 110 -0.40 -17.16 -19.09
N ILE A 111 -1.04 -16.54 -18.10
CA ILE A 111 -0.62 -16.60 -16.70
C ILE A 111 -1.59 -17.48 -15.94
N VAL A 112 -1.08 -18.51 -15.25
CA VAL A 112 -1.86 -19.36 -14.36
C VAL A 112 -1.40 -19.14 -12.92
N THR A 113 -2.27 -18.57 -12.09
CA THR A 113 -2.01 -18.44 -10.65
C THR A 113 -2.63 -19.59 -9.90
N ILE A 114 -1.87 -20.17 -8.98
CA ILE A 114 -2.21 -21.41 -8.30
C ILE A 114 -2.26 -21.09 -6.81
N GLY A 115 -3.45 -21.23 -6.23
CA GLY A 115 -3.70 -20.93 -4.84
C GLY A 115 -5.19 -20.96 -4.53
N THR A 116 -5.62 -21.88 -3.69
CA THR A 116 -7.02 -22.03 -3.28
C THR A 116 -7.51 -20.80 -2.50
N GLU A 117 -6.62 -20.19 -1.71
CA GLU A 117 -6.85 -18.94 -1.01
C GLU A 117 -7.07 -17.73 -1.94
N LEU A 118 -6.54 -17.78 -3.17
CA LEU A 118 -6.78 -16.77 -4.20
C LEU A 118 -8.19 -16.90 -4.77
N LEU A 119 -8.65 -18.13 -5.04
CA LEU A 119 -10.02 -18.40 -5.48
C LEU A 119 -11.06 -17.99 -4.44
N LEU A 120 -10.75 -18.21 -3.15
CA LEU A 120 -11.62 -17.84 -2.04
C LEU A 120 -11.54 -16.34 -1.71
N GLY A 121 -10.60 -15.60 -2.30
CA GLY A 121 -10.41 -14.17 -2.05
C GLY A 121 -9.83 -13.84 -0.67
N TYR A 122 -9.31 -14.82 0.07
CA TYR A 122 -8.60 -14.57 1.33
C TYR A 122 -7.28 -13.84 1.11
N THR A 123 -6.66 -14.07 -0.06
CA THR A 123 -5.49 -13.33 -0.51
C THR A 123 -5.79 -12.72 -1.87
N VAL A 124 -5.53 -11.42 -2.01
CA VAL A 124 -5.61 -10.75 -3.31
C VAL A 124 -4.46 -11.24 -4.19
N ASP A 125 -4.76 -11.66 -5.42
CA ASP A 125 -3.75 -12.09 -6.40
C ASP A 125 -2.92 -10.91 -6.94
N SER A 126 -2.03 -10.42 -6.09
CA SER A 126 -1.07 -9.37 -6.41
C SER A 126 0.02 -9.85 -7.37
N ASN A 127 0.30 -11.16 -7.41
CA ASN A 127 1.31 -11.74 -8.30
C ASN A 127 0.89 -11.62 -9.76
N ALA A 128 -0.35 -11.96 -10.08
CA ALA A 128 -0.84 -11.86 -11.43
C ALA A 128 -0.91 -10.40 -11.92
N ALA A 129 -1.20 -9.46 -11.02
CA ALA A 129 -1.12 -8.02 -11.33
C ALA A 129 0.32 -7.60 -11.64
N GLU A 130 1.29 -8.09 -10.88
CA GLU A 130 2.71 -7.79 -11.06
C GLU A 130 3.28 -8.40 -12.35
N LEU A 131 3.03 -9.69 -12.57
CA LEU A 131 3.37 -10.39 -13.81
C LEU A 131 2.74 -9.67 -15.00
N GLY A 132 1.46 -9.29 -14.87
CA GLY A 132 0.75 -8.53 -15.88
C GLY A 132 1.48 -7.25 -16.30
N ARG A 133 1.87 -6.44 -15.31
CA ARG A 133 2.59 -5.18 -15.56
C ARG A 133 3.97 -5.41 -16.18
N ALA A 134 4.75 -6.34 -15.62
CA ALA A 134 6.14 -6.55 -16.02
C ALA A 134 6.26 -7.23 -17.39
N LEU A 135 5.42 -8.23 -17.69
CA LEU A 135 5.42 -8.92 -18.98
C LEU A 135 4.89 -8.00 -20.09
N ALA A 136 3.87 -7.19 -19.81
CA ALA A 136 3.41 -6.17 -20.75
C ALA A 136 4.53 -5.14 -21.04
N ALA A 137 5.25 -4.68 -20.01
CA ALA A 137 6.42 -3.80 -20.15
C ALA A 137 7.59 -4.47 -20.91
N ALA A 138 7.62 -5.81 -20.94
CA ALA A 138 8.57 -6.58 -21.74
C ALA A 138 8.06 -6.90 -23.16
N GLY A 139 6.91 -6.37 -23.58
CA GLY A 139 6.34 -6.60 -24.91
C GLY A 139 5.65 -7.95 -25.11
N ALA A 140 5.44 -8.73 -24.05
CA ALA A 140 4.65 -9.95 -24.12
C ALA A 140 3.15 -9.62 -24.18
N GLU A 141 2.41 -10.35 -25.01
CA GLU A 141 0.97 -10.26 -25.12
C GLU A 141 0.32 -11.31 -24.23
N ILE A 142 -0.28 -10.86 -23.12
CA ILE A 142 -0.96 -11.76 -22.20
C ILE A 142 -2.36 -12.03 -22.74
N ILE A 143 -2.59 -13.24 -23.24
CA ILE A 143 -3.85 -13.63 -23.89
C ILE A 143 -4.95 -13.89 -22.86
N ARG A 144 -4.57 -14.47 -21.73
CA ARG A 144 -5.51 -14.81 -20.65
C ARG A 144 -4.77 -14.96 -19.32
N ARG A 145 -5.50 -14.71 -18.25
CA ARG A 145 -5.09 -14.97 -16.88
C ARG A 145 -6.13 -15.88 -16.23
N VAL A 146 -5.68 -16.93 -15.56
CA VAL A 146 -6.55 -17.89 -14.87
C VAL A 146 -6.01 -18.13 -13.47
N THR A 147 -6.90 -18.19 -12.50
CA THR A 147 -6.57 -18.64 -11.14
C THR A 147 -7.20 -20.01 -10.93
N VAL A 148 -6.44 -20.95 -10.36
CA VAL A 148 -6.88 -22.32 -10.08
C VAL A 148 -6.56 -22.74 -8.66
N ALA A 149 -7.29 -23.75 -8.17
CA ALA A 149 -7.01 -24.37 -6.88
C ALA A 149 -5.72 -25.19 -6.92
N ASP A 150 -5.17 -25.49 -5.74
CA ASP A 150 -4.01 -26.38 -5.54
C ASP A 150 -4.41 -27.85 -5.73
N ARG A 151 -4.99 -28.18 -6.88
CA ARG A 151 -5.41 -29.53 -7.23
C ARG A 151 -4.79 -29.98 -8.55
N PRO A 152 -4.22 -31.20 -8.61
CA PRO A 152 -3.53 -31.68 -9.80
C PRO A 152 -4.33 -31.55 -11.10
N GLU A 153 -5.61 -31.90 -11.07
CA GLU A 153 -6.52 -31.85 -12.22
C GLU A 153 -6.79 -30.41 -12.69
N ALA A 154 -6.95 -29.46 -11.75
CA ALA A 154 -7.21 -28.06 -12.06
C ALA A 154 -5.97 -27.40 -12.67
N ILE A 155 -4.79 -27.66 -12.10
CA ILE A 155 -3.51 -27.18 -12.62
C ILE A 155 -3.28 -27.78 -14.01
N ARG A 156 -3.49 -29.09 -14.19
CA ARG A 156 -3.27 -29.78 -15.47
C ARG A 156 -4.13 -29.18 -16.58
N ALA A 157 -5.43 -29.01 -16.33
CA ALA A 157 -6.35 -28.46 -17.31
C ALA A 157 -5.94 -27.05 -17.74
N ALA A 158 -5.71 -26.14 -16.79
CA ALA A 158 -5.36 -24.76 -17.09
C ALA A 158 -4.01 -24.62 -17.82
N VAL A 159 -3.00 -25.39 -17.40
CA VAL A 159 -1.68 -25.38 -18.06
C VAL A 159 -1.77 -25.98 -19.47
N ALA A 160 -2.49 -27.09 -19.64
CA ALA A 160 -2.66 -27.72 -20.96
C ALA A 160 -3.38 -26.79 -21.95
N GLU A 161 -4.48 -26.17 -21.54
CA GLU A 161 -5.22 -25.20 -22.37
C GLU A 161 -4.37 -23.98 -22.75
N ALA A 162 -3.58 -23.45 -21.80
CA ALA A 162 -2.68 -22.33 -22.05
C ALA A 162 -1.60 -22.67 -23.08
N LEU A 163 -0.99 -23.86 -22.95
CA LEU A 163 0.03 -24.37 -23.87
C LEU A 163 -0.56 -24.65 -25.25
N GLU A 164 -1.79 -25.15 -25.35
CA GLU A 164 -2.47 -25.37 -26.64
C GLU A 164 -2.76 -24.04 -27.34
N ARG A 165 -3.24 -23.03 -26.60
CA ARG A 165 -3.64 -21.74 -27.18
C ARG A 165 -2.45 -20.86 -27.60
N THR A 166 -1.40 -20.86 -26.79
CA THR A 166 -0.32 -19.87 -26.94
C THR A 166 1.07 -20.47 -27.10
N GLY A 167 1.24 -21.75 -26.77
CA GLY A 167 2.56 -22.39 -26.70
C GLY A 167 3.40 -21.95 -25.49
N PHE A 168 2.96 -20.96 -24.71
CA PHE A 168 3.74 -20.40 -23.59
C PHE A 168 2.84 -20.16 -22.37
N VAL A 169 3.16 -20.81 -21.26
CA VAL A 169 2.49 -20.56 -19.98
C VAL A 169 3.48 -20.14 -18.90
N LEU A 170 3.10 -19.14 -18.12
CA LEU A 170 3.80 -18.77 -16.90
C LEU A 170 2.90 -19.06 -15.70
N THR A 171 3.40 -19.86 -14.76
CA THR A 171 2.69 -20.19 -13.51
C THR A 171 3.31 -19.51 -12.32
N THR A 172 2.52 -19.21 -11.29
CA THR A 172 3.00 -18.81 -9.97
C THR A 172 2.19 -19.46 -8.87
N GLY A 173 2.89 -20.05 -7.89
CA GLY A 173 2.28 -20.83 -6.81
C GLY A 173 2.52 -22.34 -6.93
N GLY A 174 2.39 -23.06 -5.82
CA GLY A 174 2.54 -24.51 -5.77
C GLY A 174 3.97 -25.05 -6.00
N LEU A 175 5.02 -24.27 -5.66
CA LEU A 175 6.44 -24.67 -5.71
C LEU A 175 7.11 -24.82 -4.35
N GLY A 176 6.35 -24.63 -3.28
CA GLY A 176 6.82 -24.84 -1.92
C GLY A 176 7.12 -26.31 -1.61
N PRO A 177 7.48 -26.60 -0.36
CA PRO A 177 7.80 -27.95 0.09
C PRO A 177 6.56 -28.70 0.60
N THR A 178 5.34 -28.15 0.54
CA THR A 178 4.15 -28.77 1.14
C THR A 178 3.58 -29.87 0.26
N ARG A 179 2.63 -30.64 0.81
CA ARG A 179 1.95 -31.70 0.06
C ARG A 179 1.03 -31.15 -1.05
N ASP A 180 0.58 -29.92 -0.88
CA ASP A 180 -0.31 -29.24 -1.83
C ASP A 180 0.48 -28.57 -2.97
N ASP A 181 1.81 -28.47 -2.84
CA ASP A 181 2.72 -27.93 -3.86
C ASP A 181 2.95 -28.93 -5.02
N MET A 182 1.94 -29.04 -5.89
CA MET A 182 1.91 -30.03 -6.98
C MET A 182 2.22 -29.48 -8.37
N THR A 183 2.40 -28.16 -8.51
CA THR A 183 2.58 -27.50 -9.81
C THR A 183 3.70 -28.12 -10.63
N LYS A 184 4.87 -28.29 -10.01
CA LYS A 184 6.05 -28.85 -10.69
C LYS A 184 5.83 -30.28 -11.18
N THR A 185 5.19 -31.12 -10.38
CA THR A 185 4.91 -32.52 -10.73
C THR A 185 3.93 -32.59 -11.90
N VAL A 186 2.84 -31.84 -11.83
CA VAL A 186 1.81 -31.82 -12.88
C VAL A 186 2.39 -31.31 -14.21
N VAL A 187 3.18 -30.23 -14.17
CA VAL A 187 3.80 -29.69 -15.38
C VAL A 187 4.85 -30.66 -15.93
N ALA A 188 5.66 -31.31 -15.10
CA ALA A 188 6.60 -32.34 -15.56
C ALA A 188 5.90 -33.45 -16.36
N GLU A 189 4.76 -33.96 -15.86
CA GLU A 189 3.97 -34.97 -16.54
C GLU A 189 3.40 -34.50 -17.88
N LEU A 190 2.91 -33.25 -17.97
CA LEU A 190 2.43 -32.66 -19.23
C LEU A 190 3.52 -32.56 -20.31
N PHE A 191 4.78 -32.44 -19.88
CA PHE A 191 5.95 -32.43 -20.75
C PHE A 191 6.56 -33.82 -20.94
N GLY A 192 5.99 -34.87 -20.34
CA GLY A 192 6.50 -36.24 -20.39
C GLY A 192 7.87 -36.42 -19.70
N LYS A 193 8.19 -35.53 -18.74
CA LYS A 193 9.48 -35.49 -18.03
C LYS A 193 9.34 -36.15 -16.66
N ARG A 194 10.36 -36.91 -16.26
CA ARG A 194 10.47 -37.43 -14.89
C ARG A 194 11.07 -36.38 -13.97
N LEU A 195 10.79 -36.48 -12.67
CA LEU A 195 11.47 -35.66 -11.66
C LEU A 195 12.78 -36.33 -11.24
N VAL A 196 13.88 -35.58 -11.28
CA VAL A 196 15.23 -36.00 -10.86
C VAL A 196 15.71 -35.09 -9.74
N VAL A 197 16.46 -35.62 -8.78
CA VAL A 197 17.05 -34.79 -7.72
C VAL A 197 18.27 -34.06 -8.27
N ASP A 198 18.32 -32.74 -8.07
CA ASP A 198 19.52 -31.94 -8.30
C ASP A 198 20.32 -31.81 -7.00
N ASP A 199 21.45 -32.51 -6.92
CA ASP A 199 22.27 -32.59 -5.71
C ASP A 199 22.89 -31.23 -5.33
N ALA A 200 23.20 -30.38 -6.32
CA ALA A 200 23.77 -29.06 -6.08
C ALA A 200 22.75 -28.10 -5.46
N LEU A 201 21.52 -28.11 -5.96
CA LEU A 201 20.40 -27.37 -5.40
C LEU A 201 20.04 -27.88 -4.01
N LEU A 202 20.01 -29.20 -3.81
CA LEU A 202 19.78 -29.81 -2.49
C LEU A 202 20.82 -29.33 -1.48
N ALA A 203 22.11 -29.38 -1.83
CA ALA A 203 23.20 -28.87 -1.00
C ALA A 203 23.05 -27.36 -0.71
N GLY A 204 22.61 -26.57 -1.68
CA GLY A 204 22.33 -25.15 -1.51
C GLY A 204 21.18 -24.87 -0.53
N ILE A 205 20.11 -25.66 -0.58
CA ILE A 205 18.99 -25.58 0.37
C ILE A 205 19.48 -25.97 1.77
N GLU A 206 20.24 -27.05 1.90
CA GLU A 206 20.81 -27.49 3.19
C GLU A 206 21.70 -26.42 3.80
N ALA A 207 22.62 -25.82 3.02
CA ALA A 207 23.47 -24.73 3.46
C ALA A 207 22.65 -23.50 3.91
N ARG A 208 21.54 -23.20 3.24
CA ARG A 208 20.66 -22.09 3.63
C ARG A 208 20.02 -22.33 5.01
N PHE A 209 19.55 -23.55 5.30
CA PHE A 209 19.02 -23.92 6.61
C PHE A 209 20.11 -23.85 7.70
N GLN A 210 21.32 -24.33 7.39
CA GLN A 210 22.46 -24.26 8.30
C GLN A 210 22.82 -22.82 8.68
N ARG A 211 22.88 -21.88 7.73
CA ARG A 211 23.12 -20.45 8.02
C ARG A 211 22.04 -19.83 8.90
N LEU A 212 20.81 -20.35 8.85
CA LEU A 212 19.70 -19.91 9.69
C LEU A 212 19.71 -20.61 11.07
N GLY A 213 20.68 -21.47 11.35
CA GLY A 213 20.79 -22.22 12.62
C GLY A 213 19.67 -23.25 12.80
N ARG A 214 19.08 -23.75 11.72
CA ARG A 214 17.94 -24.68 11.76
C ARG A 214 18.26 -25.95 10.98
N PRO A 215 17.83 -27.14 11.45
CA PRO A 215 17.89 -28.34 10.63
C PRO A 215 16.91 -28.24 9.46
N MET A 216 17.29 -28.73 8.28
CA MET A 216 16.40 -28.79 7.12
C MET A 216 15.33 -29.88 7.31
N PRO A 217 14.03 -29.54 7.28
CA PRO A 217 12.98 -30.55 7.28
C PRO A 217 13.09 -31.47 6.06
N ALA A 218 12.83 -32.76 6.23
CA ALA A 218 12.97 -33.74 5.15
C ALA A 218 12.11 -33.43 3.92
N ILE A 219 10.95 -32.80 4.14
CA ILE A 219 10.02 -32.43 3.07
C ILE A 219 10.60 -31.37 2.13
N ASN A 220 11.54 -30.51 2.59
CA ASN A 220 12.19 -29.53 1.73
C ASN A 220 13.07 -30.16 0.63
N ARG A 221 13.44 -31.44 0.76
CA ARG A 221 14.15 -32.17 -0.31
C ARG A 221 13.35 -32.25 -1.60
N THR A 222 12.01 -32.21 -1.53
CA THR A 222 11.16 -32.20 -2.72
C THR A 222 11.38 -30.96 -3.57
N GLN A 223 11.86 -29.84 -3.00
CA GLN A 223 12.16 -28.62 -3.74
C GLN A 223 13.36 -28.79 -4.69
N ALA A 224 14.25 -29.76 -4.41
CA ALA A 224 15.37 -30.12 -5.27
C ALA A 224 15.03 -31.20 -6.32
N GLN A 225 13.81 -31.76 -6.32
CA GLN A 225 13.35 -32.67 -7.36
C GLN A 225 12.85 -31.85 -8.55
N LEU A 226 13.50 -31.91 -9.71
CA LEU A 226 13.24 -31.05 -10.86
C LEU A 226 12.87 -31.87 -12.10
N PRO A 227 12.04 -31.35 -13.02
CA PRO A 227 11.77 -32.03 -14.28
C PRO A 227 13.07 -32.21 -15.08
N GLU A 228 13.28 -33.40 -15.64
CA GLU A 228 14.48 -33.77 -16.39
C GLU A 228 14.74 -32.78 -17.55
N GLY A 229 15.93 -32.17 -17.57
CA GLY A 229 16.31 -31.15 -18.55
C GLY A 229 15.58 -29.81 -18.42
N ALA A 230 14.97 -29.50 -17.27
CA ALA A 230 14.50 -28.16 -16.96
C ALA A 230 15.70 -27.23 -16.69
N THR A 231 15.60 -25.98 -17.16
CA THR A 231 16.54 -24.94 -16.76
C THR A 231 16.14 -24.38 -15.40
N ILE A 232 17.08 -24.39 -14.46
CA ILE A 232 16.89 -23.86 -13.11
C ILE A 232 16.98 -22.33 -13.16
N LEU A 233 16.01 -21.64 -12.56
CA LEU A 233 16.04 -20.20 -12.33
C LEU A 233 16.42 -19.96 -10.87
N PRO A 234 17.67 -19.52 -10.57
CA PRO A 234 18.16 -19.40 -9.21
C PRO A 234 17.29 -18.47 -8.36
N ASN A 235 16.97 -18.90 -7.14
CA ASN A 235 16.20 -18.10 -6.19
C ASN A 235 17.04 -17.76 -4.95
N PRO A 236 17.77 -16.63 -4.94
CA PRO A 236 18.49 -16.21 -3.74
C PRO A 236 17.55 -15.81 -2.60
N ARG A 237 16.27 -15.52 -2.89
CA ARG A 237 15.28 -14.98 -1.94
C ARG A 237 14.49 -16.06 -1.21
N GLY A 238 14.40 -17.28 -1.73
CA GLY A 238 13.74 -18.42 -1.09
C GLY A 238 14.42 -19.78 -1.34
N THR A 239 13.76 -20.87 -0.96
CA THR A 239 14.30 -22.24 -1.14
C THR A 239 13.81 -22.90 -2.43
N ALA A 240 12.66 -22.49 -2.97
CA ALA A 240 12.11 -23.01 -4.22
C ALA A 240 12.76 -22.29 -5.41
N PRO A 241 13.50 -22.96 -6.30
CA PRO A 241 13.91 -22.32 -7.55
C PRO A 241 12.69 -22.07 -8.45
N GLY A 242 12.84 -21.15 -9.40
CA GLY A 242 11.95 -21.15 -10.57
C GLY A 242 12.42 -22.18 -11.57
N LEU A 243 11.55 -22.56 -12.50
CA LEU A 243 11.85 -23.56 -13.51
C LEU A 243 11.43 -23.07 -14.89
N TRP A 244 12.26 -23.32 -15.88
CA TRP A 244 11.95 -23.10 -17.29
C TRP A 244 12.02 -24.43 -18.02
N ILE A 245 10.89 -24.86 -18.56
CA ILE A 245 10.72 -26.17 -19.19
C ILE A 245 10.32 -25.95 -20.64
N GLU A 246 11.05 -26.58 -21.55
CA GLU A 246 10.76 -26.56 -22.98
C GLU A 246 10.71 -28.00 -23.50
N ASP A 247 9.85 -28.25 -24.49
CA ASP A 247 9.79 -29.51 -25.23
C ASP A 247 10.27 -29.37 -26.68
N ALA A 248 10.43 -30.50 -27.36
CA ALA A 248 10.86 -30.54 -28.76
C ALA A 248 9.87 -29.90 -29.74
N ARG A 249 8.64 -29.56 -29.30
CA ARG A 249 7.63 -28.84 -30.10
C ARG A 249 7.74 -27.32 -29.91
N GLY A 250 8.66 -26.85 -29.08
CA GLY A 250 8.84 -25.43 -28.75
C GLY A 250 7.81 -24.89 -27.76
N ARG A 251 7.07 -25.77 -27.05
CA ARG A 251 6.17 -25.33 -25.98
C ARG A 251 6.98 -25.00 -24.74
N VAL A 252 6.64 -23.91 -24.05
CA VAL A 252 7.37 -23.40 -22.90
C VAL A 252 6.46 -23.28 -21.67
N ALA A 253 6.92 -23.80 -20.54
CA ALA A 253 6.33 -23.55 -19.23
C ALA A 253 7.36 -22.94 -18.27
N VAL A 254 7.04 -21.77 -17.72
CA VAL A 254 7.84 -21.09 -16.70
C VAL A 254 7.11 -21.17 -15.37
N LEU A 255 7.74 -21.75 -14.36
CA LEU A 255 7.14 -21.93 -13.03
C LEU A 255 7.85 -21.01 -12.05
N LEU A 256 7.09 -20.13 -11.39
CA LEU A 256 7.59 -19.18 -10.39
C LEU A 256 7.00 -19.47 -9.00
N PRO A 257 7.73 -19.14 -7.92
CA PRO A 257 7.21 -19.30 -6.56
C PRO A 257 5.99 -18.39 -6.32
N GLY A 258 5.14 -18.76 -5.35
CA GLY A 258 3.96 -17.98 -4.98
C GLY A 258 4.26 -16.76 -4.09
N VAL A 259 5.42 -16.73 -3.42
CA VAL A 259 5.80 -15.61 -2.55
C VAL A 259 6.12 -14.37 -3.41
N PRO A 260 5.42 -13.21 -3.23
CA PRO A 260 5.54 -12.08 -4.14
C PRO A 260 6.95 -11.52 -4.32
N ARG A 261 7.75 -11.50 -3.26
CA ARG A 261 9.14 -11.01 -3.31
C ARG A 261 10.07 -11.94 -4.08
N GLU A 262 9.83 -13.25 -4.01
CA GLU A 262 10.61 -14.25 -4.72
C GLU A 262 10.24 -14.22 -6.20
N MET A 263 8.93 -14.32 -6.50
CA MET A 263 8.39 -14.26 -7.86
C MET A 263 8.90 -13.02 -8.60
N ARG A 264 8.80 -11.83 -7.99
CA ARG A 264 9.29 -10.58 -8.58
C ARG A 264 10.78 -10.65 -8.92
N GLY A 265 11.60 -11.19 -8.01
CA GLY A 265 13.04 -11.32 -8.22
C GLY A 265 13.34 -12.17 -9.45
N LEU A 266 12.75 -13.37 -9.52
CA LEU A 266 12.97 -14.30 -10.63
C LEU A 266 12.41 -13.76 -11.95
N LEU A 267 11.26 -13.08 -11.91
CA LEU A 267 10.68 -12.46 -13.09
C LEU A 267 11.68 -11.47 -13.71
N VAL A 268 12.19 -10.53 -12.92
CA VAL A 268 13.08 -9.47 -13.40
C VAL A 268 14.47 -9.98 -13.78
N GLU A 269 15.04 -10.87 -12.96
CA GLU A 269 16.43 -11.30 -13.10
C GLU A 269 16.60 -12.45 -14.09
N GLU A 270 15.58 -13.31 -14.25
CA GLU A 270 15.69 -14.53 -15.01
C GLU A 270 14.72 -14.61 -16.20
N VAL A 271 13.43 -14.30 -16.00
CA VAL A 271 12.42 -14.50 -17.04
C VAL A 271 12.48 -13.40 -18.10
N LEU A 272 12.44 -12.13 -17.69
CA LEU A 272 12.40 -11.00 -18.63
C LEU A 272 13.62 -10.94 -19.57
N PRO A 273 14.87 -11.17 -19.10
CA PRO A 273 16.02 -11.21 -20.00
C PRO A 273 15.88 -12.30 -21.08
N ARG A 274 15.39 -13.49 -20.71
CA ARG A 274 15.20 -14.61 -21.65
C ARG A 274 14.14 -14.31 -22.70
N LEU A 275 13.07 -13.61 -22.32
CA LEU A 275 12.04 -13.15 -23.27
C LEU A 275 12.57 -12.13 -24.30
N VAL A 276 13.62 -11.40 -23.92
CA VAL A 276 14.22 -10.31 -24.71
C VAL A 276 15.36 -10.79 -25.61
N HIS A 277 16.04 -11.89 -25.26
CA HIS A 277 17.28 -12.35 -25.92
C HIS A 277 17.12 -13.14 -27.24
N HIS A 278 15.93 -13.15 -27.87
CA HIS A 278 15.79 -13.65 -29.25
C HIS A 278 16.08 -12.55 -30.28
N ASP A 279 17.35 -12.27 -30.55
CA ASP A 279 17.77 -11.35 -31.63
C ASP A 279 18.81 -11.96 -32.58
N ALA A 280 18.61 -11.66 -33.87
CA ALA A 280 19.64 -11.75 -34.90
C ALA A 280 20.53 -10.48 -34.84
N PRO A 281 21.83 -10.55 -35.19
CA PRO A 281 22.74 -9.40 -35.11
C PRO A 281 22.26 -8.23 -35.99
N GLY A 282 22.04 -7.04 -35.41
CA GLY A 282 21.85 -5.77 -36.14
C GLY A 282 20.46 -5.10 -36.06
N ALA A 283 19.49 -5.66 -35.34
CA ALA A 283 18.18 -4.99 -35.12
C ALA A 283 18.27 -3.89 -34.04
N ARG A 284 17.48 -2.81 -34.21
CA ARG A 284 17.33 -1.77 -33.17
C ARG A 284 16.28 -2.22 -32.13
N PRO A 285 16.55 -2.07 -30.82
CA PRO A 285 15.62 -2.38 -29.74
C PRO A 285 14.24 -1.75 -29.91
N ARG A 286 13.17 -2.54 -30.03
CA ARG A 286 11.80 -2.03 -29.75
C ARG A 286 11.50 -2.20 -28.25
N VAL A 287 10.61 -1.45 -27.63
CA VAL A 287 10.40 -1.52 -26.17
C VAL A 287 8.91 -1.36 -25.84
N VAL A 288 8.49 -1.80 -24.65
CA VAL A 288 7.27 -1.28 -24.03
C VAL A 288 7.68 -0.42 -22.84
N LEU A 289 7.43 0.88 -22.95
CA LEU A 289 7.75 1.84 -21.90
C LEU A 289 6.48 2.53 -21.44
N SER A 290 6.38 2.78 -20.15
CA SER A 290 5.30 3.59 -19.59
C SER A 290 5.85 4.81 -18.88
N ARG A 291 5.04 5.87 -18.83
CA ARG A 291 5.27 7.03 -17.99
C ARG A 291 3.97 7.43 -17.33
N THR A 292 4.02 7.75 -16.04
CA THR A 292 2.82 8.15 -15.28
C THR A 292 2.89 9.64 -14.97
N VAL A 293 1.82 10.36 -15.26
CA VAL A 293 1.62 11.75 -14.81
C VAL A 293 0.74 11.68 -13.57
N ARG A 294 1.28 12.14 -12.45
CA ARG A 294 0.65 12.01 -11.12
C ARG A 294 -0.23 13.23 -10.85
N THR A 295 -1.51 12.99 -10.57
CA THR A 295 -2.47 14.09 -10.32
C THR A 295 -3.27 13.89 -9.04
N THR A 296 -3.74 15.00 -8.45
CA THR A 296 -4.58 14.96 -7.25
C THR A 296 -5.58 16.13 -7.21
N GLY A 297 -6.62 15.99 -6.40
CA GLY A 297 -7.65 17.02 -6.20
C GLY A 297 -8.59 17.21 -7.40
N VAL A 298 -8.62 16.28 -8.35
CA VAL A 298 -9.52 16.29 -9.52
C VAL A 298 -10.16 14.90 -9.72
N PRO A 299 -11.49 14.82 -9.91
CA PRO A 299 -12.17 13.58 -10.29
C PRO A 299 -11.84 13.13 -11.71
N GLU A 300 -12.01 11.84 -12.01
CA GLU A 300 -11.68 11.24 -13.31
C GLU A 300 -12.41 11.92 -14.47
N SER A 301 -13.73 12.10 -14.38
CA SER A 301 -14.53 12.72 -15.44
C SER A 301 -14.10 14.16 -15.74
N ALA A 302 -13.81 14.95 -14.69
CA ALA A 302 -13.32 16.32 -14.85
C ALA A 302 -11.90 16.37 -15.43
N LEU A 303 -11.06 15.38 -15.12
CA LEU A 303 -9.73 15.26 -15.71
C LEU A 303 -9.84 14.87 -17.19
N ALA A 304 -10.71 13.92 -17.54
CA ALA A 304 -10.97 13.52 -18.92
C ALA A 304 -11.49 14.69 -19.78
N GLU A 305 -12.44 15.48 -19.25
CA GLU A 305 -12.95 16.68 -19.93
C GLU A 305 -11.84 17.70 -20.20
N ARG A 306 -10.93 17.91 -19.24
CA ARG A 306 -9.75 18.79 -19.41
C ARG A 306 -8.76 18.29 -20.46
N LEU A 307 -8.61 16.97 -20.57
CA LEU A 307 -7.70 16.35 -21.53
C LEU A 307 -8.26 16.43 -22.96
N GLY A 308 -9.59 16.39 -23.12
CA GLY A 308 -10.24 16.43 -24.43
C GLY A 308 -9.83 15.24 -25.30
N SER A 309 -9.87 15.42 -26.63
CA SER A 309 -9.53 14.38 -27.62
C SER A 309 -8.02 14.24 -27.85
N ILE A 310 -7.26 14.00 -26.77
CA ILE A 310 -5.80 13.94 -26.81
C ILE A 310 -5.25 12.66 -27.46
N GLU A 311 -6.06 11.62 -27.61
CA GLU A 311 -5.65 10.30 -28.13
C GLU A 311 -5.01 10.41 -29.51
N GLY A 312 -5.52 11.30 -30.37
CA GLY A 312 -4.94 11.57 -31.68
C GLY A 312 -3.57 12.26 -31.60
N GLU A 313 -3.38 13.17 -30.64
CA GLU A 313 -2.11 13.89 -30.42
C GLU A 313 -1.00 12.96 -29.91
N ILE A 314 -1.35 11.98 -29.07
CA ILE A 314 -0.38 11.09 -28.41
C ILE A 314 -0.14 9.77 -29.16
N ALA A 315 -0.87 9.50 -30.25
CA ALA A 315 -0.69 8.28 -31.03
C ALA A 315 0.79 8.07 -31.46
N PRO A 316 1.31 6.83 -31.44
CA PRO A 316 0.64 5.56 -31.13
C PRO A 316 0.70 5.17 -29.64
N LEU A 317 0.92 6.13 -28.73
CA LEU A 317 0.84 5.86 -27.30
C LEU A 317 -0.61 5.58 -26.89
N THR A 318 -0.76 4.78 -25.85
CA THR A 318 -2.05 4.55 -25.18
C THR A 318 -2.08 5.30 -23.86
N LEU A 319 -3.27 5.81 -23.48
CA LEU A 319 -3.51 6.50 -22.22
C LEU A 319 -4.50 5.69 -21.37
N ALA A 320 -4.18 5.50 -20.09
CA ALA A 320 -5.07 4.91 -19.10
C ALA A 320 -5.23 5.84 -17.89
N TYR A 321 -6.45 5.91 -17.34
CA TYR A 321 -6.76 6.60 -16.10
C TYR A 321 -6.71 5.59 -14.95
N LEU A 322 -6.01 5.93 -13.87
CA LEU A 322 -5.80 5.06 -12.71
C LEU A 322 -6.29 5.76 -11.44
N PRO A 323 -7.59 5.66 -11.11
CA PRO A 323 -8.15 6.27 -9.92
C PRO A 323 -7.69 5.57 -8.63
N SER A 324 -7.45 6.36 -7.59
CA SER A 324 -7.06 5.91 -6.25
C SER A 324 -7.59 6.87 -5.17
N THR A 325 -7.31 6.59 -3.90
CA THR A 325 -7.59 7.53 -2.80
C THR A 325 -6.68 8.77 -2.82
N ASP A 326 -5.55 8.72 -3.51
CA ASP A 326 -4.60 9.83 -3.63
C ASP A 326 -4.89 10.74 -4.83
N GLY A 327 -5.71 10.30 -5.79
CA GLY A 327 -6.02 11.04 -7.01
C GLY A 327 -6.22 10.11 -8.21
N VAL A 328 -6.19 10.70 -9.42
CA VAL A 328 -6.34 9.97 -10.68
C VAL A 328 -5.06 10.12 -11.49
N ASP A 329 -4.29 9.05 -11.61
CA ASP A 329 -3.06 9.11 -12.39
C ASP A 329 -3.31 8.82 -13.86
N LEU A 330 -2.50 9.45 -14.73
CA LEU A 330 -2.58 9.30 -16.17
C LEU A 330 -1.36 8.50 -16.64
N ARG A 331 -1.57 7.25 -17.06
CA ARG A 331 -0.48 6.39 -17.51
C ARG A 331 -0.42 6.33 -19.03
N LEU A 332 0.67 6.83 -19.58
CA LEU A 332 1.04 6.68 -20.98
C LEU A 332 1.82 5.38 -21.18
N THR A 333 1.52 4.65 -22.25
CA THR A 333 2.29 3.45 -22.63
C THR A 333 2.63 3.46 -24.11
N ALA A 334 3.92 3.40 -24.41
CA ALA A 334 4.49 3.18 -25.73
C ALA A 334 4.59 1.68 -25.98
N TRP A 335 4.00 1.21 -27.08
CA TRP A 335 4.00 -0.21 -27.43
C TRP A 335 4.89 -0.47 -28.64
N SER A 336 5.86 -1.37 -28.47
CA SER A 336 6.71 -1.86 -29.56
C SER A 336 7.31 -0.72 -30.40
N LEU A 337 7.73 0.36 -29.77
CA LEU A 337 8.42 1.47 -30.44
C LEU A 337 9.92 1.31 -30.29
N GLU A 338 10.71 1.85 -31.22
CA GLU A 338 12.16 1.91 -31.01
C GLU A 338 12.45 2.71 -29.72
N GLN A 339 13.43 2.27 -28.92
CA GLN A 339 13.63 2.82 -27.58
C GLN A 339 13.72 4.35 -27.54
N ARG A 340 14.54 4.97 -28.40
CA ARG A 340 14.68 6.43 -28.40
C ARG A 340 13.41 7.14 -28.84
N ASP A 341 12.70 6.60 -29.82
CA ASP A 341 11.38 7.10 -30.23
C ASP A 341 10.34 6.99 -29.09
N ALA A 342 10.31 5.85 -28.39
CA ALA A 342 9.43 5.63 -27.24
C ALA A 342 9.67 6.65 -26.13
N GLU A 343 10.93 6.84 -25.73
CA GLU A 343 11.33 7.80 -24.69
C GLU A 343 10.98 9.24 -25.07
N THR A 344 11.23 9.61 -26.35
CA THR A 344 10.93 10.95 -26.87
C THR A 344 9.42 11.21 -26.84
N ARG A 345 8.61 10.29 -27.40
CA ARG A 345 7.15 10.43 -27.44
C ARG A 345 6.54 10.46 -26.05
N LEU A 346 6.95 9.56 -25.15
CA LEU A 346 6.48 9.54 -23.77
C LEU A 346 6.80 10.84 -23.03
N THR A 347 7.97 11.42 -23.27
CA THR A 347 8.36 12.70 -22.66
C THR A 347 7.50 13.85 -23.18
N THR A 348 7.31 13.95 -24.50
CA THR A 348 6.46 14.98 -25.11
C THR A 348 5.00 14.85 -24.66
N ALA A 349 4.44 13.65 -24.70
CA ALA A 349 3.06 13.40 -24.28
C ALA A 349 2.86 13.63 -22.77
N ALA A 350 3.81 13.23 -21.92
CA ALA A 350 3.72 13.49 -20.48
C ALA A 350 3.74 15.00 -20.18
N ALA A 351 4.59 15.77 -20.87
CA ALA A 351 4.63 17.22 -20.74
C ALA A 351 3.30 17.87 -21.19
N ARG A 352 2.69 17.36 -22.26
CA ARG A 352 1.38 17.81 -22.73
C ARG A 352 0.28 17.52 -21.70
N LEU A 353 0.25 16.30 -21.15
CA LEU A 353 -0.70 15.93 -20.09
C LEU A 353 -0.49 16.76 -18.81
N GLN A 354 0.76 17.04 -18.43
CA GLN A 354 1.08 17.92 -17.33
C GLN A 354 0.47 19.32 -17.53
N GLN A 355 0.62 19.90 -18.72
CA GLN A 355 0.03 21.21 -19.03
C GLN A 355 -1.49 21.21 -18.89
N LEU A 356 -2.16 20.17 -19.39
CA LEU A 356 -3.62 20.03 -19.33
C LEU A 356 -4.13 19.75 -17.91
N ALA A 357 -3.40 18.95 -17.13
CA ALA A 357 -3.70 18.69 -15.72
C ALA A 357 -3.51 19.95 -14.85
N GLY A 358 -2.62 20.87 -15.25
CA GLY A 358 -2.42 22.16 -14.61
C GLY A 358 -2.07 22.05 -13.13
N GLU A 359 -2.80 22.75 -12.27
CA GLU A 359 -2.55 22.77 -10.82
C GLU A 359 -2.78 21.41 -10.12
N HIS A 360 -3.44 20.45 -10.78
CA HIS A 360 -3.65 19.10 -10.24
C HIS A 360 -2.43 18.20 -10.37
N TRP A 361 -1.52 18.52 -11.28
CA TRP A 361 -0.26 17.80 -11.42
C TRP A 361 0.67 18.08 -10.25
N TYR A 362 1.29 17.02 -9.72
CA TYR A 362 2.30 17.14 -8.67
C TYR A 362 3.59 16.38 -8.95
N GLY A 363 3.66 15.56 -10.01
CA GLY A 363 4.88 14.84 -10.34
C GLY A 363 4.72 13.79 -11.43
N HIS A 364 5.75 12.98 -11.59
CA HIS A 364 5.78 11.87 -12.55
C HIS A 364 6.17 10.57 -11.87
N ASP A 365 5.71 9.45 -12.43
CA ASP A 365 6.11 8.10 -12.06
C ASP A 365 5.93 7.87 -10.54
N GLU A 366 7.01 7.59 -9.81
CA GLU A 366 6.97 7.30 -8.37
C GLU A 366 6.96 8.55 -7.48
N ALA A 367 6.59 9.72 -8.03
CA ALA A 367 6.48 10.93 -7.23
C ALA A 367 5.44 10.72 -6.10
N ASP A 368 5.91 10.89 -4.86
CA ASP A 368 5.07 10.98 -3.67
C ASP A 368 4.83 12.44 -3.31
N LEU A 369 3.56 12.79 -3.02
CA LEU A 369 3.18 14.17 -2.72
C LEU A 369 3.85 14.72 -1.45
N ALA A 370 4.09 13.89 -0.42
CA ALA A 370 4.81 14.29 0.76
C ALA A 370 6.29 14.60 0.44
N ALA A 371 6.91 13.82 -0.46
CA ALA A 371 8.28 14.10 -0.91
C ALA A 371 8.36 15.44 -1.67
N VAL A 372 7.37 15.73 -2.53
CA VAL A 372 7.27 17.01 -3.25
C VAL A 372 7.14 18.19 -2.29
N VAL A 373 6.29 18.07 -1.26
CA VAL A 373 6.13 19.09 -0.21
C VAL A 373 7.43 19.30 0.56
N LEU A 374 8.07 18.23 1.02
CA LEU A 374 9.34 18.31 1.75
C LEU A 374 10.43 18.97 0.91
N GLU A 375 10.52 18.65 -0.38
CA GLU A 375 11.49 19.25 -1.27
C GLU A 375 11.25 20.75 -1.48
N ALA A 376 9.99 21.18 -1.65
CA ALA A 376 9.63 22.59 -1.72
C ALA A 376 10.03 23.35 -0.44
N LEU A 377 9.73 22.79 0.72
CA LEU A 377 10.12 23.37 2.01
C LEU A 377 11.65 23.45 2.18
N ARG A 378 12.41 22.43 1.76
CA ARG A 378 13.88 22.45 1.79
C ARG A 378 14.45 23.57 0.92
N ARG A 379 13.92 23.76 -0.30
CA ARG A 379 14.35 24.85 -1.20
C ARG A 379 14.13 26.21 -0.54
N ASN A 380 13.04 26.36 0.20
CA ASN A 380 12.68 27.60 0.89
C ASN A 380 13.27 27.71 2.31
N ARG A 381 14.02 26.72 2.79
CA ARG A 381 14.54 26.62 4.16
C ARG A 381 13.47 26.73 5.25
N GLN A 382 12.26 26.26 4.95
CA GLN A 382 11.12 26.28 5.85
C GLN A 382 10.99 24.94 6.58
N ARG A 383 10.55 24.99 7.83
CA ARG A 383 10.21 23.83 8.65
C ARG A 383 8.69 23.63 8.69
N LEU A 384 8.26 22.41 9.01
CA LEU A 384 6.85 22.00 9.01
C LEU A 384 6.42 21.42 10.36
N GLY A 385 5.29 21.90 10.87
CA GLY A 385 4.54 21.33 12.00
C GLY A 385 3.12 20.92 11.59
N VAL A 386 2.56 19.88 12.19
CA VAL A 386 1.24 19.35 11.78
C VAL A 386 0.27 19.23 12.97
N ALA A 387 -1.01 19.52 12.76
CA ALA A 387 -2.10 19.25 13.70
C ALA A 387 -3.18 18.34 13.07
N GLU A 388 -3.43 17.18 13.65
CA GLU A 388 -4.35 16.19 13.08
C GLU A 388 -5.48 15.86 14.06
N SER A 389 -6.71 15.78 13.56
CA SER A 389 -7.82 15.16 14.28
C SER A 389 -8.28 13.90 13.54
N CYS A 390 -9.16 14.01 12.54
CA CYS A 390 -9.79 12.84 11.94
C CYS A 390 -8.83 11.91 11.18
N THR A 391 -7.69 12.40 10.70
CA THR A 391 -6.63 11.60 10.04
C THR A 391 -5.84 10.75 11.03
N GLY A 392 -5.75 11.17 12.30
CA GLY A 392 -5.17 10.37 13.39
C GLY A 392 -3.66 10.13 13.27
N GLY A 393 -2.90 11.09 12.75
CA GLY A 393 -1.43 10.95 12.58
C GLY A 393 -1.00 10.53 11.17
N MET A 394 -1.95 10.34 10.24
CA MET A 394 -1.66 9.88 8.88
C MET A 394 -0.89 10.91 8.05
N VAL A 395 -1.09 12.22 8.27
CA VAL A 395 -0.29 13.24 7.57
C VAL A 395 1.16 13.17 8.03
N ALA A 396 1.40 13.09 9.35
CA ALA A 396 2.72 12.92 9.92
C ALA A 396 3.37 11.61 9.45
N GLU A 397 2.65 10.49 9.49
CA GLU A 397 3.14 9.18 9.04
C GLU A 397 3.64 9.23 7.60
N ARG A 398 2.83 9.77 6.67
CA ARG A 398 3.21 9.94 5.27
C ARG A 398 4.45 10.81 5.08
N ILE A 399 4.58 11.89 5.83
CA ILE A 399 5.77 12.75 5.81
C ILE A 399 7.00 11.96 6.29
N THR A 400 6.88 11.25 7.42
CA THR A 400 7.99 10.50 8.02
C THR A 400 8.41 9.25 7.27
N ASN A 401 7.54 8.73 6.38
CA ASN A 401 7.90 7.65 5.46
C ASN A 401 8.92 8.09 4.41
N ILE A 402 9.10 9.40 4.18
CA ILE A 402 10.11 9.92 3.26
C ILE A 402 11.47 10.00 3.98
N PRO A 403 12.52 9.33 3.48
CA PRO A 403 13.86 9.44 4.05
C PRO A 403 14.35 10.90 4.13
N GLY A 404 14.96 11.25 5.25
CA GLY A 404 15.45 12.61 5.51
C GLY A 404 14.35 13.63 5.82
N ALA A 405 13.12 13.20 6.15
CA ALA A 405 12.05 14.11 6.55
C ALA A 405 12.40 14.96 7.78
N SER A 406 13.28 14.47 8.66
CA SER A 406 13.73 15.15 9.89
C SER A 406 14.36 16.54 9.65
N ASP A 407 14.88 16.79 8.45
CA ASP A 407 15.54 18.07 8.14
C ASP A 407 14.53 19.22 8.00
N THR A 408 13.25 18.88 7.85
CA THR A 408 12.17 19.83 7.56
C THR A 408 10.99 19.65 8.52
N PHE A 409 10.61 18.40 8.81
CA PHE A 409 9.47 18.08 9.65
C PHE A 409 9.87 18.01 11.13
N ILE A 410 9.28 18.91 11.94
CA ILE A 410 9.63 19.06 13.36
C ILE A 410 8.78 18.17 14.25
N GLY A 411 7.50 18.03 13.92
CA GLY A 411 6.59 17.21 14.70
C GLY A 411 5.13 17.46 14.39
N GLY A 412 4.27 16.70 15.07
CA GLY A 412 2.83 16.86 14.95
C GLY A 412 2.08 16.59 16.24
N VAL A 413 0.87 17.15 16.35
CA VAL A 413 -0.08 16.91 17.43
C VAL A 413 -1.31 16.21 16.89
N VAL A 414 -1.65 15.05 17.45
CA VAL A 414 -2.95 14.42 17.21
C VAL A 414 -3.97 14.97 18.22
N ALA A 415 -4.64 16.06 17.85
CA ALA A 415 -5.64 16.75 18.65
C ALA A 415 -7.06 16.19 18.47
N TYR A 416 -7.22 14.88 18.70
CA TYR A 416 -8.48 14.17 18.47
C TYR A 416 -9.63 14.69 19.36
N ALA A 417 -9.34 14.96 20.63
CA ALA A 417 -10.29 15.55 21.58
C ALA A 417 -10.14 17.07 21.66
N ASP A 418 -11.24 17.77 21.93
CA ASP A 418 -11.27 19.24 22.00
C ASP A 418 -10.38 19.80 23.11
N VAL A 419 -10.27 19.09 24.24
CA VAL A 419 -9.32 19.43 25.29
C VAL A 419 -7.87 19.49 24.78
N ILE A 420 -7.49 18.64 23.82
CA ILE A 420 -6.15 18.66 23.23
C ILE A 420 -6.02 19.84 22.26
N LYS A 421 -7.07 20.17 21.49
CA LYS A 421 -7.08 21.36 20.62
C LYS A 421 -6.83 22.63 21.43
N THR A 422 -7.48 22.79 22.58
CA THR A 422 -7.26 23.96 23.45
C THR A 422 -5.93 23.87 24.20
N ALA A 423 -5.58 22.74 24.80
CA ALA A 423 -4.40 22.64 25.65
C ALA A 423 -3.09 22.76 24.87
N ALA A 424 -2.97 22.03 23.75
CA ALA A 424 -1.74 21.95 22.96
C ALA A 424 -1.67 23.02 21.86
N LEU A 425 -2.76 23.20 21.10
CA LEU A 425 -2.78 24.11 19.94
C LEU A 425 -3.30 25.51 20.28
N LYS A 426 -3.79 25.72 21.52
CA LYS A 426 -4.37 27.00 21.98
C LYS A 426 -5.56 27.45 21.11
N VAL A 427 -6.34 26.50 20.59
CA VAL A 427 -7.63 26.82 19.95
C VAL A 427 -8.55 27.44 21.01
N PRO A 428 -9.09 28.66 20.79
CA PRO A 428 -9.97 29.31 21.75
C PRO A 428 -11.21 28.45 22.04
N LEU A 429 -11.62 28.42 23.31
CA LEU A 429 -12.79 27.65 23.73
C LEU A 429 -14.06 28.21 23.08
N GLU A 430 -14.11 29.52 22.91
CA GLU A 430 -15.19 30.26 22.29
C GLU A 430 -15.38 29.83 20.83
N THR A 431 -14.29 29.56 20.11
CA THR A 431 -14.34 29.04 18.72
C THR A 431 -14.98 27.66 18.66
N LEU A 432 -14.60 26.77 19.58
CA LEU A 432 -15.16 25.41 19.64
C LEU A 432 -16.64 25.43 20.04
N GLN A 433 -17.04 26.32 20.96
CA GLN A 433 -18.43 26.47 21.38
C GLN A 433 -19.31 27.05 20.28
N ALA A 434 -18.84 28.07 19.56
CA ALA A 434 -19.64 28.75 18.55
C ALA A 434 -19.71 27.98 17.21
N HIS A 435 -18.61 27.36 16.77
CA HIS A 435 -18.50 26.78 15.42
C HIS A 435 -18.39 25.25 15.42
N GLY A 436 -18.05 24.65 16.57
CA GLY A 436 -17.75 23.23 16.72
C GLY A 436 -16.39 22.83 16.16
N SER A 437 -15.90 21.65 16.54
CA SER A 437 -14.54 21.15 16.21
C SER A 437 -14.31 20.88 14.72
N VAL A 438 -15.38 20.82 13.92
CA VAL A 438 -15.35 20.63 12.47
C VAL A 438 -15.92 21.88 11.80
N SER A 439 -15.04 22.87 11.65
CA SER A 439 -15.32 24.21 11.14
C SER A 439 -14.07 24.84 10.53
N GLU A 440 -14.25 25.92 9.77
CA GLU A 440 -13.13 26.68 9.19
C GLU A 440 -12.29 27.33 10.28
N GLU A 441 -12.97 27.95 11.25
CA GLU A 441 -12.39 28.69 12.36
C GLU A 441 -11.52 27.78 13.22
N THR A 442 -12.01 26.57 13.52
CA THR A 442 -11.23 25.59 14.28
C THR A 442 -9.99 25.13 13.50
N VAL A 443 -10.11 24.79 12.21
CA VAL A 443 -8.94 24.28 11.47
C VAL A 443 -7.87 25.36 11.27
N ARG A 444 -8.27 26.63 11.08
CA ARG A 444 -7.34 27.76 11.02
C ARG A 444 -6.60 27.94 12.35
N ALA A 445 -7.34 27.97 13.46
CA ALA A 445 -6.74 28.07 14.80
C ALA A 445 -5.81 26.89 15.11
N MET A 446 -6.14 25.68 14.64
CA MET A 446 -5.28 24.50 14.76
C MET A 446 -3.96 24.67 13.98
N ALA A 447 -4.01 25.17 12.74
CA ALA A 447 -2.80 25.40 11.93
C ALA A 447 -1.88 26.44 12.58
N GLU A 448 -2.45 27.58 13.00
CA GLU A 448 -1.70 28.61 13.73
C GLU A 448 -1.13 28.08 15.04
N GLY A 449 -1.90 27.28 15.77
CA GLY A 449 -1.47 26.59 16.97
C GLY A 449 -0.27 25.69 16.74
N ALA A 450 -0.29 24.89 15.67
CA ALA A 450 0.81 24.01 15.30
C ALA A 450 2.06 24.80 14.93
N GLN A 451 1.91 25.84 14.11
CA GLN A 451 3.01 26.72 13.71
C GLN A 451 3.71 27.35 14.92
N ARG A 452 2.92 27.90 15.87
CA ARG A 452 3.46 28.46 17.12
C ARG A 452 4.12 27.40 18.01
N LEU A 453 3.46 26.27 18.21
CA LEU A 453 3.94 25.21 19.10
C LEU A 453 5.30 24.66 18.66
N PHE A 454 5.48 24.43 17.36
CA PHE A 454 6.71 23.86 16.81
C PHE A 454 7.72 24.90 16.34
N SER A 455 7.39 26.20 16.39
CA SER A 455 8.23 27.29 15.88
C SER A 455 8.65 27.04 14.42
N THR A 456 7.67 26.73 13.58
CA THR A 456 7.87 26.37 12.17
C THR A 456 7.36 27.47 11.24
N GLU A 457 7.90 27.55 10.02
CA GLU A 457 7.45 28.50 9.01
C GLU A 457 6.19 28.00 8.31
N ALA A 458 6.03 26.69 8.16
CA ALA A 458 4.85 26.05 7.58
C ALA A 458 4.09 25.20 8.60
N SER A 459 2.77 25.08 8.39
CA SER A 459 1.94 24.13 9.12
C SER A 459 0.76 23.58 8.31
N ILE A 460 0.31 22.38 8.67
CA ILE A 460 -0.92 21.75 8.18
C ILE A 460 -1.84 21.48 9.37
N ALA A 461 -3.15 21.68 9.19
CA ALA A 461 -4.15 21.20 10.12
C ALA A 461 -5.30 20.46 9.43
N VAL A 462 -5.82 19.41 10.08
CA VAL A 462 -6.94 18.61 9.57
C VAL A 462 -7.94 18.30 10.68
N THR A 463 -9.23 18.61 10.45
CA THR A 463 -10.34 18.21 11.31
C THR A 463 -11.55 17.78 10.47
N GLY A 464 -12.35 16.83 10.92
CA GLY A 464 -13.41 16.27 10.08
C GLY A 464 -14.18 15.10 10.69
N ILE A 465 -15.14 14.60 9.93
CA ILE A 465 -16.06 13.52 10.29
C ILE A 465 -15.78 12.34 9.36
N ALA A 466 -14.90 11.43 9.78
CA ALA A 466 -14.51 10.29 8.95
C ALA A 466 -15.58 9.18 8.91
N GLY A 467 -16.57 9.16 9.80
CA GLY A 467 -17.61 8.14 9.83
C GLY A 467 -17.26 6.87 10.63
N PRO A 468 -18.17 5.88 10.67
CA PRO A 468 -19.46 5.87 9.96
C PRO A 468 -20.55 6.75 10.60
N GLY A 469 -20.38 7.17 11.86
CA GLY A 469 -21.28 8.09 12.57
C GLY A 469 -20.74 9.51 12.67
N GLY A 470 -21.48 10.37 13.39
CA GLY A 470 -21.06 11.73 13.75
C GLY A 470 -21.35 12.81 12.69
N GLY A 471 -21.98 12.45 11.57
CA GLY A 471 -22.45 13.42 10.57
C GLY A 471 -23.82 14.00 10.90
N THR A 472 -24.10 15.19 10.38
CA THR A 472 -25.43 15.82 10.32
C THR A 472 -25.80 16.12 8.87
N PRO A 473 -27.06 16.48 8.55
CA PRO A 473 -27.41 16.91 7.19
C PRO A 473 -26.55 18.06 6.65
N GLU A 474 -26.14 18.99 7.51
CA GLU A 474 -25.31 20.16 7.15
C GLU A 474 -23.80 19.84 7.10
N LYS A 475 -23.37 18.86 7.91
CA LYS A 475 -21.98 18.37 8.00
C LYS A 475 -21.99 16.83 7.91
N PRO A 476 -22.23 16.25 6.72
CA PRO A 476 -22.34 14.81 6.58
C PRO A 476 -21.00 14.12 6.86
N VAL A 477 -21.05 12.80 7.07
CA VAL A 477 -19.85 11.95 7.04
C VAL A 477 -19.09 12.20 5.74
N GLY A 478 -17.77 12.28 5.84
CA GLY A 478 -16.89 12.70 4.75
C GLY A 478 -16.52 14.19 4.80
N THR A 479 -17.18 15.01 5.63
CA THR A 479 -16.84 16.42 5.79
C THR A 479 -15.48 16.57 6.47
N VAL A 480 -14.51 17.17 5.77
CA VAL A 480 -13.17 17.45 6.27
C VAL A 480 -12.82 18.91 5.98
N TRP A 481 -12.38 19.61 7.02
CA TRP A 481 -11.73 20.91 6.94
C TRP A 481 -10.21 20.72 7.00
N LEU A 482 -9.55 21.39 6.06
CA LEU A 482 -8.10 21.36 5.88
C LEU A 482 -7.59 22.79 5.97
N ALA A 483 -6.48 23.01 6.63
CA ALA A 483 -5.75 24.28 6.56
C ALA A 483 -4.27 24.04 6.29
N ALA A 484 -3.69 24.92 5.49
CA ALA A 484 -2.25 25.06 5.35
C ALA A 484 -1.89 26.52 5.63
N ARG A 485 -0.79 26.71 6.33
CA ARG A 485 -0.26 28.04 6.64
C ARG A 485 1.22 28.08 6.33
N VAL A 486 1.67 29.13 5.65
CA VAL A 486 3.07 29.43 5.38
C VAL A 486 3.30 30.86 5.80
N ASP A 487 4.23 31.07 6.73
CA ASP A 487 4.46 32.34 7.40
C ASP A 487 3.14 32.91 7.97
N THR A 488 2.59 33.95 7.35
CA THR A 488 1.29 34.53 7.74
C THR A 488 0.13 34.18 6.80
N ASP A 489 0.38 33.65 5.58
CA ASP A 489 -0.71 33.28 4.67
C ASP A 489 -1.33 31.95 5.13
N THR A 490 -2.64 31.97 5.37
CA THR A 490 -3.42 30.80 5.79
C THR A 490 -4.55 30.53 4.83
N ARG A 491 -4.55 29.34 4.26
CA ARG A 491 -5.64 28.83 3.41
C ARG A 491 -6.36 27.72 4.14
N ALA A 492 -7.68 27.82 4.20
CA ALA A 492 -8.54 26.76 4.70
C ALA A 492 -9.57 26.39 3.62
N VAL A 493 -9.85 25.09 3.50
CA VAL A 493 -10.83 24.58 2.53
C VAL A 493 -11.66 23.46 3.16
N LYS A 494 -12.96 23.46 2.87
CA LYS A 494 -13.86 22.34 3.13
C LYS A 494 -13.86 21.38 1.95
N ARG A 495 -13.85 20.09 2.24
CA ARG A 495 -14.12 19.01 1.29
C ARG A 495 -15.12 18.05 1.89
N VAL A 496 -15.89 17.39 1.03
CA VAL A 496 -16.74 16.26 1.40
C VAL A 496 -16.24 15.09 0.56
N PHE A 497 -15.57 14.14 1.22
CA PHE A 497 -15.03 12.96 0.55
C PHE A 497 -16.03 11.81 0.62
N PRO A 498 -16.31 11.12 -0.50
CA PRO A 498 -17.07 9.89 -0.46
C PRO A 498 -16.22 8.78 0.20
N GLY A 499 -16.84 7.63 0.42
CA GLY A 499 -16.16 6.42 0.85
C GLY A 499 -16.27 6.12 2.34
N ASP A 500 -15.62 5.04 2.73
CA ASP A 500 -15.57 4.61 4.13
C ASP A 500 -14.61 5.45 5.00
N ARG A 501 -14.52 5.08 6.28
CA ARG A 501 -13.68 5.79 7.24
C ARG A 501 -12.21 5.83 6.84
N GLU A 502 -11.67 4.77 6.24
CA GLU A 502 -10.28 4.73 5.82
C GLU A 502 -10.06 5.61 4.59
N GLU A 503 -10.94 5.50 3.59
CA GLU A 503 -10.85 6.30 2.38
C GLU A 503 -10.95 7.80 2.67
N VAL A 504 -11.88 8.23 3.53
CA VAL A 504 -12.03 9.64 3.92
C VAL A 504 -10.76 10.15 4.61
N ARG A 505 -10.13 9.33 5.47
CA ARG A 505 -8.87 9.70 6.13
C ARG A 505 -7.72 9.84 5.13
N ARG A 506 -7.58 8.89 4.20
CA ARG A 506 -6.53 8.92 3.17
C ARG A 506 -6.69 10.12 2.24
N ARG A 507 -7.90 10.34 1.72
CA ARG A 507 -8.24 11.51 0.89
C ARG A 507 -8.00 12.83 1.64
N GLY A 508 -8.36 12.89 2.93
CA GLY A 508 -8.11 14.04 3.79
C GLY A 508 -6.61 14.33 3.96
N ALA A 509 -5.80 13.30 4.22
CA ALA A 509 -4.35 13.47 4.35
C ALA A 509 -3.69 13.93 3.04
N GLN A 510 -4.06 13.32 1.91
CA GLN A 510 -3.59 13.72 0.58
C GLN A 510 -3.95 15.17 0.27
N ALA A 511 -5.20 15.57 0.51
CA ALA A 511 -5.66 16.92 0.25
C ALA A 511 -4.99 17.97 1.16
N ALA A 512 -4.60 17.60 2.39
CA ALA A 512 -3.85 18.48 3.28
C ALA A 512 -2.44 18.78 2.73
N LEU A 513 -1.74 17.74 2.25
CA LEU A 513 -0.44 17.88 1.60
C LEU A 513 -0.55 18.70 0.30
N ASP A 514 -1.59 18.45 -0.49
CA ASP A 514 -1.81 19.18 -1.74
C ASP A 514 -2.09 20.67 -1.49
N LEU A 515 -2.86 20.97 -0.44
CA LEU A 515 -3.15 22.35 -0.05
C LEU A 515 -1.85 23.09 0.31
N LEU A 516 -0.96 22.48 1.09
CA LEU A 516 0.34 23.07 1.40
C LEU A 516 1.22 23.21 0.15
N ARG A 517 1.28 22.19 -0.71
CA ARG A 517 2.03 22.25 -1.98
C ARG A 517 1.60 23.45 -2.83
N ARG A 518 0.29 23.66 -2.99
CA ARG A 518 -0.26 24.79 -3.76
C ARG A 518 0.04 26.13 -3.12
N LEU A 519 0.07 26.19 -1.78
CA LEU A 519 0.41 27.40 -1.05
C LEU A 519 1.89 27.76 -1.22
N LEU A 520 2.78 26.76 -1.13
CA LEU A 520 4.23 26.93 -1.34
C LEU A 520 4.60 27.29 -2.78
N ALA A 521 3.80 26.92 -3.77
CA ALA A 521 4.03 27.28 -5.17
C ALA A 521 3.66 28.74 -5.51
N ARG A 522 3.00 29.45 -4.58
CA ARG A 522 2.60 30.86 -4.73
C ARG A 522 3.50 31.83 -3.97
N ALA A 523 4.23 31.30 -2.98
CA ALA A 523 5.24 32.02 -2.21
C ALA A 523 6.57 31.99 -2.94
#